data_AF-A0A2G6NCJ0-F1
#
_entry.id   AF-A0A2G6NCJ0-F1
#
_cell.length_a   1.000
_cell.length_b   1.000
_cell.length_c   1.000
_cell.angle_alpha   90.00
_cell.angle_beta   90.00
_cell.angle_gamma   90.00
#
_symmetry.space_group_name_H-M   'P 1'
#
loop_
_entity.id
_entity.type
_entity.pdbx_description
1 polymer ?
#
loop_
_entity_poly.entity_id
_entity_poly.type
_entity_poly.pdbx_seq_one_letter_code
_entity_poly.pdbx_strand_id
1 'polypeptide(L)' 'MFGLGPMELTIILLIVLIIFGAGRLPEIGAGIGKGIRNFKKGAFENEDEPTERIDQDTDKDA' A
#
# COMPACT_ATOMS: atom_id res chain seq x y z
N MET A 1 22.48 -21.76 0.42
CA MET A 1 21.20 -22.31 -0.04
C MET A 1 20.18 -22.23 1.10
N PHE A 2 19.68 -21.03 1.41
CA PHE A 2 18.58 -20.84 2.36
C PHE A 2 17.87 -19.52 2.01
N GLY A 3 17.30 -19.48 0.81
CA GLY A 3 16.36 -18.43 0.45
C GLY A 3 14.98 -18.91 0.86
N LEU A 4 14.26 -18.12 1.65
CA LEU A 4 12.84 -18.35 1.85
C LEU A 4 12.18 -18.24 0.48
N GLY A 5 11.74 -19.37 -0.05
CA GLY A 5 11.06 -19.42 -1.33
C GLY A 5 9.68 -18.78 -1.23
N PRO A 6 9.05 -18.52 -2.38
CA PRO A 6 7.69 -18.00 -2.41
C PRO A 6 6.68 -18.93 -1.69
N MET A 7 6.95 -20.24 -1.66
CA MET A 7 6.14 -21.21 -0.92
C MET A 7 6.27 -21.04 0.60
N GLU A 8 7.49 -20.95 1.14
CA GLU A 8 7.72 -20.75 2.57
C GLU A 8 7.14 -19.41 3.03
N LEU A 9 7.31 -18.34 2.25
CA LEU A 9 6.71 -17.03 2.54
C LEU A 9 5.18 -17.10 2.58
N THR A 10 4.55 -17.85 1.67
CA THR A 10 3.10 -18.02 1.65
C THR A 10 2.60 -18.75 2.89
N ILE A 11 3.30 -19.80 3.35
CA ILE A 11 2.95 -20.54 4.57
C ILE A 11 3.07 -19.62 5.79
N ILE A 12 4.15 -18.85 5.91
CA ILE A 12 4.33 -17.89 6.99
C ILE A 12 3.23 -16.83 6.97
N LEU A 13 2.92 -16.28 5.79
CA LEU A 13 1.84 -15.32 5.61
C LEU A 13 0.49 -15.90 6.06
N LEU A 14 0.20 -17.16 5.74
CA LEU A 14 -1.02 -17.85 6.16
C LEU A 14 -1.11 -17.95 7.69
N ILE A 15 -0.01 -18.32 8.36
CA ILE A 15 0.05 -18.40 9.84
C ILE A 15 -0.21 -17.02 10.45
N VAL A 16 0.44 -15.98 9.93
CA VAL A 16 0.23 -14.59 10.36
C VAL A 16 -1.22 -14.17 10.15
N LEU A 17 -1.82 -14.50 9.00
CA LEU A 17 -3.22 -14.22 8.70
C LEU A 17 -4.18 -14.93 9.65
N ILE A 18 -3.86 -16.12 10.14
CA ILE A 18 -4.69 -16.83 11.14
C ILE A 18 -4.61 -16.14 12.50
N ILE A 19 -3.41 -15.72 12.93
CA ILE A 19 -3.19 -15.08 14.24
C ILE A 19 -3.81 -13.68 14.27
N PHE A 20 -3.55 -12.87 13.24
CA PHE A 20 -3.98 -11.48 13.18
C PHE A 20 -5.37 -11.32 12.53
N GLY A 21 -5.80 -12.28 11.70
CA GLY A 21 -7.01 -12.19 10.90
C GLY A 21 -6.77 -11.50 9.55
N ALA A 22 -7.49 -11.94 8.51
CA ALA A 22 -7.38 -11.39 7.15
C ALA A 22 -7.76 -9.90 7.02
N GLY A 23 -8.57 -9.38 7.95
CA GLY A 23 -8.97 -7.97 7.97
C GLY A 23 -7.95 -7.01 8.58
N ARG A 24 -7.03 -7.49 9.44
CA ARG A 24 -6.05 -6.61 10.12
C ARG A 24 -4.89 -6.20 9.22
N LEU A 25 -4.47 -7.07 8.32
CA LEU A 25 -3.42 -6.78 7.35
C LEU A 25 -3.74 -5.55 6.46
N PRO A 26 -4.92 -5.45 5.81
CA PRO A 26 -5.26 -4.28 5.00
C PRO A 26 -5.50 -3.03 5.85
N GLU A 27 -6.00 -3.15 7.09
CA GLU A 27 -6.18 -2.03 8.02
C GLU A 27 -4.82 -1.38 8.38
N ILE A 28 -3.84 -2.21 8.74
CA ILE A 28 -2.46 -1.78 9.03
C ILE A 28 -1.79 -1.24 7.76
N GLY A 29 -1.93 -1.93 6.63
CA GLY A 29 -1.39 -1.52 5.34
C GLY A 29 -1.94 -0.17 4.87
N ALA A 30 -3.22 0.10 5.09
CA ALA A 30 -3.83 1.40 4.78
C ALA A 30 -3.28 2.52 5.65
N GLY A 31 -3.04 2.26 6.94
CA GLY A 31 -2.40 3.22 7.86
C GLY A 31 -0.96 3.53 7.44
N ILE A 32 -0.16 2.49 7.18
CA ILE A 32 1.23 2.62 6.72
C ILE A 32 1.27 3.31 5.35
N GLY A 33 0.41 2.93 4.41
CA GLY A 33 0.37 3.50 3.06
C GLY A 33 0.04 4.99 3.07
N LYS A 34 -0.90 5.43 3.92
CA LYS A 34 -1.18 6.86 4.12
C LYS A 34 0.02 7.58 4.72
N GLY A 35 0.69 6.99 5.71
CA GLY A 35 1.91 7.53 6.31
C GLY A 35 3.04 7.70 5.30
N ILE A 36 3.33 6.67 4.50
CA ILE A 36 4.33 6.70 3.44
C ILE A 36 3.96 7.73 2.37
N ARG A 37 2.68 7.81 1.97
CA ARG A 37 2.22 8.80 0.98
C ARG A 37 2.41 10.22 1.48
N ASN A 38 2.07 10.51 2.73
CA ASN A 38 2.26 11.84 3.33
C ASN A 38 3.74 12.16 3.55
N PHE A 39 4.54 11.18 3.97
CA PHE A 39 5.99 11.31 4.08
C PHE A 39 6.62 11.61 2.72
N LYS A 40 6.22 10.87 1.68
CA LYS A 40 6.66 11.10 0.30
C LYS A 40 6.27 12.51 -0.15
N LYS A 41 5.03 12.92 0.03
CA LYS A 41 4.61 14.29 -0.30
C LYS A 41 5.49 15.32 0.40
N GLY A 42 5.56 15.33 1.73
CA GLY A 42 6.36 16.32 2.45
C GLY A 42 7.88 16.26 2.16
N ALA A 43 8.42 15.09 1.82
CA ALA A 43 9.84 14.93 1.48
C ALA A 43 10.17 15.41 0.05
N PHE A 44 9.25 15.26 -0.91
CA PHE A 44 9.49 15.57 -2.33
C PHE A 44 8.74 16.82 -2.82
N GLU A 45 7.89 17.44 -2.01
CA GLU A 45 7.11 18.66 -2.34
C GLU A 45 7.98 19.94 -2.43
N ASN A 46 9.27 19.85 -2.09
CA ASN A 46 10.24 20.91 -2.38
C ASN A 46 10.99 20.73 -3.72
N GLU A 47 10.87 19.58 -4.38
CA GLU A 47 11.67 19.27 -5.56
C GLU A 47 10.90 19.33 -6.88
N ASP A 48 9.58 19.10 -6.94
CA ASP A 48 8.81 19.27 -8.19
C ASP A 48 7.30 19.41 -7.92
N GLU A 49 6.69 20.54 -8.33
CA GLU A 49 5.28 20.59 -8.75
C GLU A 49 5.23 20.94 -10.24
N PRO A 50 4.28 20.41 -11.06
CA PRO A 50 3.01 19.79 -10.67
C PRO A 50 2.74 18.43 -11.34
N THR A 51 2.46 17.38 -10.56
CA THR A 51 1.78 16.19 -11.11
C THR A 51 0.27 16.43 -11.10
N GLU A 52 -0.16 17.21 -12.09
CA GLU A 52 -1.53 17.23 -12.59
C GLU A 52 -1.89 15.85 -13.14
N ARG A 53 -3.18 15.46 -13.05
CA ARG A 53 -3.82 14.22 -13.57
C ARG A 53 -3.57 13.04 -12.62
N ILE A 54 -4.59 12.41 -12.04
CA ILE A 54 -5.74 11.76 -12.69
C ILE A 54 -6.89 11.80 -11.69
N ASP A 55 -7.93 12.58 -11.96
CA ASP A 55 -9.29 12.41 -11.43
C ASP A 55 -10.19 13.29 -12.32
N GLN A 56 -10.28 12.94 -13.61
CA GLN A 56 -11.47 13.26 -14.39
C GLN A 56 -12.23 11.95 -14.52
N ASP A 57 -13.17 11.76 -13.58
CA ASP A 57 -14.44 11.12 -13.86
C ASP A 57 -15.02 11.77 -15.13
N THR A 58 -14.75 11.16 -16.28
CA THR A 58 -15.63 11.26 -17.44
C THR A 58 -16.77 10.25 -17.25
N ASP A 59 -17.48 10.38 -16.13
CA ASP A 59 -18.82 9.86 -15.93
C ASP A 59 -19.63 11.02 -15.36
N LYS A 60 -19.99 11.93 -16.27
CA LYS A 60 -21.14 12.81 -16.10
C LYS A 60 -21.97 12.68 -17.35
N ASP A 61 -22.96 11.81 -17.23
CA ASP A 61 -24.31 11.96 -17.78
C ASP A 61 -24.65 13.42 -18.15
N ALA A 62 -25.04 13.64 -19.41
CA ALA A 62 -26.11 14.54 -19.89
C ALA A 62 -25.84 15.02 -21.34
#